data_AF-A0A662KY11-F1
#
_entry.id   AF-A0A662KY11-F1
#
_cell.length_a   1.000
_cell.length_b   1.000
_cell.length_c   1.000
_cell.angle_alpha   90.00
_cell.angle_beta   90.00
_cell.angle_gamma   90.00
#
_symmetry.space_group_name_H-M   'P 1'
#
loop_
_entity.id
_entity.type
_entity.pdbx_description
1 polymer ?
#
loop_
_entity_poly.entity_id
_entity_poly.type
_entity_poly.pdbx_seq_one_letter_code
_entity_poly.pdbx_strand_id
1 'polypeptide(L)'
;MLQEIGYDKEEAEFIMALEEAKEKREDLKEQITALTWRYARGDITVDELKTELKNLGLTESKVEYYVNKAERTRRRLVKLPSKADLLRWLKLGIVKEDEFKQIMRQLGYKEKYIQKYIEEVKKGG
;
A
#
# COMPACT_ATOMS: atom_id res chain seq x y z
N MET A 1 -32.71 32.79 -37.04
CA MET A 1 -33.15 31.39 -37.25
C MET A 1 -32.08 30.51 -36.63
N LEU A 2 -32.41 29.80 -35.53
CA LEU A 2 -31.49 29.00 -34.71
C LEU A 2 -32.08 27.58 -34.61
N GLN A 3 -31.99 26.82 -35.69
CA GLN A 3 -32.23 25.38 -35.71
C GLN A 3 -30.99 24.75 -36.36
N GLU A 4 -30.27 23.91 -35.62
CA GLU A 4 -29.28 22.88 -36.06
C GLU A 4 -28.09 22.79 -35.09
N ILE A 5 -28.31 22.30 -33.87
CA ILE A 5 -27.34 21.41 -33.22
C ILE A 5 -28.16 20.28 -32.61
N GLY A 6 -28.41 19.25 -33.44
CA GLY A 6 -29.15 18.05 -33.06
C GLY A 6 -28.31 17.16 -32.16
N TYR A 7 -28.30 17.48 -30.86
CA TYR A 7 -28.16 16.42 -29.87
C TYR A 7 -29.56 15.85 -29.69
N ASP A 8 -29.79 14.64 -30.22
CA ASP A 8 -31.02 13.92 -29.91
C ASP A 8 -31.09 13.77 -28.39
N LYS A 9 -32.28 13.97 -27.81
CA LYS A 9 -32.44 14.07 -26.35
C LYS A 9 -31.89 12.82 -25.64
N GLU A 10 -31.93 11.67 -26.31
CA GLU A 10 -31.36 10.40 -25.86
C GLU A 10 -29.82 10.40 -25.85
N GLU A 11 -29.15 11.09 -26.78
CA GLU A 11 -27.68 11.20 -26.80
C GLU A 11 -27.15 12.09 -25.67
N ALA A 12 -27.87 13.18 -25.36
CA ALA A 12 -27.54 14.04 -24.22
C ALA A 12 -27.72 13.28 -22.89
N GLU A 13 -28.80 12.52 -22.75
CA GLU A 13 -29.04 11.64 -21.59
C GLU A 13 -27.99 10.53 -21.48
N PHE A 14 -27.57 9.95 -22.60
CA PHE A 14 -26.51 8.94 -22.65
C PHE A 14 -25.13 9.50 -22.27
N ILE A 15 -24.76 10.68 -22.78
CA ILE A 15 -23.51 11.36 -22.42
C ILE A 15 -23.51 11.71 -20.93
N MET A 16 -24.62 12.25 -20.39
CA MET A 16 -24.76 12.53 -18.96
C MET A 16 -24.63 11.26 -18.11
N ALA A 17 -25.31 10.18 -18.46
CA ALA A 17 -25.19 8.90 -17.75
C ALA A 17 -23.77 8.32 -17.81
N LEU A 18 -23.07 8.51 -18.93
CA LEU A 18 -21.69 8.07 -19.10
C LEU A 18 -20.71 8.91 -18.26
N GLU A 19 -20.91 10.23 -18.18
CA GLU A 19 -20.14 11.12 -17.31
C GLU A 19 -20.41 10.85 -15.83
N GLU A 20 -21.67 10.69 -15.41
CA GLU A 20 -22.00 10.27 -14.04
C GLU A 20 -21.36 8.93 -13.67
N ALA A 21 -21.34 7.97 -14.60
CA ALA A 21 -20.69 6.68 -14.39
C ALA A 21 -19.17 6.81 -14.31
N LYS A 22 -18.55 7.78 -15.01
CA LYS A 22 -17.12 8.09 -14.86
C LYS A 22 -16.84 8.73 -13.51
N GLU A 23 -17.62 9.75 -13.13
CA GLU A 23 -17.50 10.46 -11.86
C GLU A 23 -17.62 9.51 -10.68
N LYS A 24 -18.65 8.66 -10.65
CA LYS A 24 -18.83 7.61 -9.63
C LYS A 24 -17.65 6.63 -9.57
N ARG A 25 -17.03 6.33 -10.71
CA ARG A 25 -15.84 5.44 -10.77
C ARG A 25 -14.60 6.13 -10.23
N GLU A 26 -14.41 7.42 -10.50
CA GLU A 26 -13.28 8.18 -9.97
C GLU A 26 -13.44 8.39 -8.47
N ASP A 27 -14.62 8.79 -7.99
CA ASP A 27 -14.90 8.92 -6.56
C ASP A 27 -14.65 7.59 -5.80
N LEU A 28 -15.14 6.47 -6.34
CA LEU A 28 -14.86 5.15 -5.75
C LEU A 28 -13.35 4.84 -5.68
N LYS A 29 -12.57 5.20 -6.72
CA LYS A 29 -11.11 5.00 -6.71
C LYS A 29 -10.43 5.89 -5.66
N GLU A 30 -10.89 7.12 -5.49
CA GLU A 30 -10.37 8.04 -4.48
C GLU A 30 -10.63 7.52 -3.08
N GLN A 31 -11.86 7.06 -2.79
CA GLN A 31 -12.23 6.46 -1.51
C GLN A 31 -11.38 5.23 -1.18
N ILE A 32 -11.20 4.32 -2.14
CA ILE A 32 -10.33 3.14 -1.96
C ILE A 32 -8.87 3.56 -1.72
N THR A 33 -8.38 4.58 -2.41
CA THR A 33 -7.02 5.09 -2.25
C THR A 33 -6.83 5.69 -0.87
N ALA A 34 -7.78 6.50 -0.38
CA ALA A 34 -7.76 7.06 0.96
C ALA A 34 -7.73 5.97 2.05
N LEU A 35 -8.58 4.94 1.94
CA LEU A 35 -8.58 3.78 2.85
C LEU A 35 -7.25 3.03 2.83
N THR A 36 -6.67 2.83 1.65
CA THR A 36 -5.35 2.20 1.48
C THR A 36 -4.27 2.97 2.25
N TRP A 37 -4.26 4.31 2.16
CA TRP A 37 -3.29 5.14 2.86
C TRP A 37 -3.52 5.18 4.37
N ARG A 38 -4.78 5.24 4.83
CA ARG A 38 -5.13 5.15 6.25
C ARG A 38 -4.60 3.87 6.87
N TYR A 39 -4.83 2.72 6.21
CA TYR A 39 -4.27 1.44 6.64
C TYR A 39 -2.74 1.46 6.63
N ALA A 40 -2.15 1.97 5.55
CA ALA A 40 -0.70 1.99 5.39
C ALA A 40 0.03 2.85 6.45
N ARG A 41 -0.63 3.87 7.00
CA ARG A 41 -0.12 4.69 8.11
C ARG A 41 -0.41 4.11 9.49
N GLY A 42 -1.29 3.11 9.57
CA GLY A 42 -1.73 2.50 10.83
C GLY A 42 -2.92 3.20 11.49
N ASP A 43 -3.64 4.07 10.76
CA ASP A 43 -4.82 4.78 11.27
C ASP A 43 -6.03 3.84 11.44
N ILE A 44 -6.05 2.73 10.71
CA ILE A 44 -7.09 1.68 10.77
C ILE A 44 -6.44 0.29 10.71
N THR A 45 -7.14 -0.69 11.26
CA THR A 45 -6.79 -2.12 11.23
C THR A 45 -7.15 -2.75 9.88
N VAL A 46 -6.67 -3.99 9.66
CA VAL A 46 -6.99 -4.75 8.45
C VAL A 46 -8.48 -5.14 8.39
N ASP A 47 -9.11 -5.39 9.55
CA ASP A 47 -10.52 -5.75 9.62
C ASP A 47 -11.43 -4.54 9.36
N GLU A 48 -11.05 -3.36 9.84
CA GLU A 48 -11.71 -2.10 9.50
C GLU A 48 -11.56 -1.80 8.00
N LEU A 49 -10.35 -1.96 7.43
CA LEU A 49 -10.15 -1.80 5.99
C LEU A 49 -11.05 -2.74 5.17
N LYS A 50 -11.14 -4.02 5.55
CA LYS A 50 -12.03 -4.99 4.88
C LYS A 50 -13.50 -4.59 4.96
N THR A 51 -13.94 -4.15 6.14
CA THR A 51 -15.31 -3.69 6.38
C THR A 51 -15.66 -2.50 5.50
N GLU A 52 -14.80 -1.47 5.49
CA GLU A 52 -15.02 -0.27 4.70
C GLU A 52 -15.02 -0.56 3.19
N LEU A 53 -14.12 -1.42 2.70
CA LEU A 53 -14.11 -1.83 1.29
C LEU A 53 -15.38 -2.62 0.91
N LYS A 54 -15.94 -3.44 1.82
CA LYS A 54 -17.22 -4.13 1.60
C LYS A 54 -18.39 -3.13 1.55
N ASN A 55 -18.37 -2.12 2.42
CA ASN A 55 -19.39 -1.06 2.45
C ASN A 55 -19.40 -0.22 1.15
N LEU A 56 -18.25 -0.09 0.48
CA LEU A 56 -18.14 0.51 -0.85
C LEU A 56 -18.66 -0.38 -1.99
N GLY A 57 -19.24 -1.55 -1.68
CA GLY A 57 -19.83 -2.46 -2.66
C GLY A 57 -18.81 -3.30 -3.43
N LEU A 58 -17.57 -3.42 -2.93
CA LEU A 58 -16.57 -4.28 -3.58
C LEU A 58 -16.86 -5.75 -3.31
N THR A 59 -16.66 -6.58 -4.34
CA THR A 59 -16.70 -8.04 -4.21
C THR A 59 -15.54 -8.53 -3.35
N GLU A 60 -15.68 -9.70 -2.71
CA GLU A 60 -14.66 -10.28 -1.83
C GLU A 60 -13.28 -10.36 -2.52
N SER A 61 -13.24 -10.75 -3.80
CA SER A 61 -11.98 -10.83 -4.57
C SER A 61 -11.32 -9.46 -4.73
N LYS A 62 -12.09 -8.38 -4.90
CA LYS A 62 -11.54 -7.03 -4.98
C LYS A 62 -11.13 -6.50 -3.61
N VAL A 63 -11.89 -6.82 -2.55
CA VAL A 63 -11.51 -6.49 -1.17
C VAL A 63 -10.13 -7.07 -0.87
N GLU A 64 -9.93 -8.36 -1.13
CA GLU A 64 -8.65 -9.04 -0.92
C GLU A 64 -7.52 -8.42 -1.77
N TYR A 65 -7.80 -8.05 -3.02
CA TYR A 65 -6.84 -7.34 -3.88
C TYR A 65 -6.37 -6.02 -3.24
N TYR A 66 -7.29 -5.20 -2.74
CA TYR A 66 -6.97 -3.90 -2.15
C TYR A 66 -6.33 -4.00 -0.77
N VAL A 67 -6.70 -5.00 0.04
CA VAL A 67 -5.98 -5.34 1.28
C VAL A 67 -4.53 -5.67 0.97
N ASN A 68 -4.28 -6.55 0.01
CA ASN A 68 -2.91 -6.88 -0.41
C ASN A 68 -2.15 -5.68 -0.98
N LYS A 69 -2.83 -4.77 -1.66
CA LYS A 69 -2.25 -3.50 -2.13
C LYS A 69 -1.87 -2.61 -0.94
N ALA A 70 -2.75 -2.46 0.04
CA ALA A 70 -2.54 -1.66 1.24
C ALA A 70 -1.40 -2.21 2.11
N GLU A 71 -1.29 -3.53 2.25
CA GLU A 71 -0.14 -4.22 2.85
C GLU A 71 1.19 -3.85 2.19
N ARG A 72 1.24 -3.87 0.85
CA ARG A 72 2.44 -3.47 0.10
C ARG A 72 2.76 -1.99 0.33
N THR A 73 1.75 -1.12 0.34
CA THR A 73 1.93 0.32 0.62
C THR A 73 2.44 0.54 2.04
N ARG A 74 1.87 -0.15 3.04
CA ARG A 74 2.31 -0.13 4.44
C ARG A 74 3.78 -0.50 4.57
N ARG A 75 4.18 -1.62 3.95
CA ARG A 75 5.58 -2.07 3.94
C ARG A 75 6.54 -1.07 3.28
N ARG A 76 6.07 -0.28 2.29
CA ARG A 76 6.86 0.78 1.65
C ARG A 76 6.92 2.05 2.50
N LEU A 77 5.85 2.38 3.23
CA LEU A 77 5.75 3.56 4.09
C LEU A 77 6.52 3.42 5.40
N VAL A 78 6.50 2.23 6.00
CA VAL A 78 7.33 1.93 7.16
C VAL A 78 8.77 2.02 6.68
N LYS A 79 9.44 3.14 7.02
CA LYS A 79 10.86 3.32 6.75
C LYS A 79 11.61 2.21 7.47
N LEU A 80 12.12 1.26 6.70
CA LEU A 80 13.03 0.28 7.25
C LEU A 80 14.31 1.04 7.67
N PRO A 81 14.86 0.73 8.85
CA PRO A 81 16.15 1.28 9.27
C PRO A 81 17.20 0.97 8.21
N SER A 82 18.15 1.89 8.03
CA SER A 82 19.22 1.66 7.06
C SER A 82 20.09 0.49 7.49
N LYS A 83 20.83 -0.10 6.55
CA LYS A 83 21.87 -1.10 6.88
C LYS A 83 22.83 -0.59 7.97
N ALA A 84 23.18 0.69 7.92
CA ALA A 84 24.10 1.30 8.88
C ALA A 84 23.48 1.38 10.29
N ASP A 85 22.21 1.75 10.39
CA ASP A 85 21.48 1.76 11.67
C ASP A 85 21.37 0.36 12.26
N LEU A 86 21.03 -0.64 11.42
CA LEU A 86 20.93 -2.04 11.82
C LEU A 86 22.26 -2.61 12.33
N LEU A 87 23.37 -2.32 11.64
CA LEU A 87 24.72 -2.73 12.08
C LEU A 87 25.08 -2.10 13.42
N ARG A 88 24.78 -0.80 13.59
CA ARG A 88 25.00 -0.09 14.84
C ARG A 88 24.16 -0.70 15.97
N TRP A 89 22.89 -0.98 15.75
CA TRP A 89 22.01 -1.60 16.75
C TRP A 89 22.45 -3.02 17.10
N LEU A 90 22.93 -3.80 16.12
CA LEU A 90 23.45 -5.14 16.37
C LEU A 90 24.72 -5.08 17.24
N LYS A 91 25.63 -4.14 16.94
CA LYS A 91 26.83 -3.91 17.75
C LYS A 91 26.52 -3.45 19.17
N LEU A 92 25.47 -2.63 19.34
CA LEU A 92 25.01 -2.15 20.63
C LEU A 92 24.14 -3.17 21.39
N GLY A 93 23.83 -4.33 20.79
CA GLY A 93 22.94 -5.33 21.38
C GLY A 93 21.48 -4.90 21.50
N ILE A 94 21.08 -3.81 20.81
CA ILE A 94 19.70 -3.29 20.80
C ILE A 94 18.77 -4.24 20.02
N VAL A 95 19.30 -4.87 18.97
CA VAL A 95 18.59 -5.84 18.12
C VAL A 95 19.29 -7.19 18.20
N LYS A 96 18.52 -8.28 18.23
CA LYS A 96 19.07 -9.64 18.19
C LYS A 96 19.50 -10.03 16.78
N GLU A 97 20.40 -11.00 16.66
CA GLU A 97 20.84 -11.52 15.34
C GLU A 97 19.68 -11.97 14.46
N ASP A 98 18.68 -12.66 15.02
CA ASP A 98 17.52 -13.14 14.26
C ASP A 98 16.66 -11.99 13.72
N GLU A 99 16.46 -10.96 14.53
CA GLU A 99 15.72 -9.75 14.14
C GLU A 99 16.50 -8.94 13.10
N PHE A 100 17.83 -8.82 13.25
CA PHE A 100 18.71 -8.24 12.23
C PHE A 100 18.61 -8.99 10.89
N LYS A 101 18.65 -10.33 10.91
CA LYS A 101 18.50 -11.16 9.70
C LYS A 101 17.15 -10.92 9.03
N GLN A 102 16.06 -10.88 9.80
CA GLN A 102 14.72 -10.65 9.26
C GLN A 102 14.62 -9.29 8.57
N ILE A 103 15.09 -8.21 9.20
CA ILE A 103 15.01 -6.86 8.63
C ILE A 103 15.93 -6.76 7.39
N MET A 104 17.13 -7.34 7.43
CA MET A 104 18.04 -7.35 6.27
C MET A 104 17.49 -8.14 5.08
N ARG A 105 16.73 -9.22 5.31
CA ARG A 105 16.00 -9.92 4.24
C ARG A 105 14.89 -9.06 3.65
N GLN A 106 14.16 -8.31 4.49
CA GLN A 106 13.13 -7.37 4.02
C GLN A 106 13.73 -6.22 3.19
N LEU A 107 14.95 -5.79 3.50
CA LEU A 107 15.73 -4.84 2.70
C LEU A 107 16.29 -5.45 1.39
N GLY A 108 16.13 -6.76 1.16
CA GLY A 108 16.54 -7.44 -0.08
C GLY A 108 17.97 -7.97 -0.08
N TYR A 109 18.65 -8.03 1.06
CA TYR A 109 19.99 -8.62 1.15
C TYR A 109 19.95 -10.15 1.08
N LYS A 110 20.87 -10.75 0.31
CA LYS A 110 21.02 -12.22 0.28
C LYS A 110 21.62 -12.72 1.59
N GLU A 111 21.18 -13.90 2.04
CA GLU A 111 21.63 -14.54 3.29
C GLU A 111 23.15 -14.58 3.45
N LYS A 112 23.87 -14.89 2.36
CA LYS A 112 25.35 -14.91 2.33
C LYS A 112 25.98 -13.59 2.80
N TYR A 113 25.38 -12.45 2.46
CA TYR A 113 25.90 -11.14 2.87
C TYR A 113 25.46 -10.78 4.28
N ILE A 114 24.25 -11.17 4.68
CA ILE A 114 23.75 -10.98 6.05
C ILE A 114 24.68 -11.67 7.05
N GLN A 115 25.08 -12.92 6.76
CA GLN A 115 26.00 -13.65 7.61
C GLN A 115 27.36 -12.95 7.76
N LYS A 116 27.90 -12.42 6.66
CA LYS A 116 29.16 -11.65 6.69
C LYS A 116 29.07 -10.40 7.58
N TYR A 117 27.96 -9.68 7.55
CA TYR A 117 27.74 -8.52 8.40
C TYR A 117 27.68 -8.89 9.89
N ILE A 118 27.07 -10.03 10.23
CA ILE A 118 27.05 -10.53 11.61
C ILE A 118 28.45 -10.93 12.06
N GLU A 119 29.22 -11.61 11.20
CA GLU A 119 30.61 -11.96 11.49
C GLU A 119 31.50 -10.71 11.67
N GLU A 120 31.29 -9.67 10.86
CA GLU A 120 32.00 -8.40 10.97
C GLU A 120 31.78 -7.74 12.34
N VAL A 121 30.53 -7.68 12.81
CA VAL A 121 30.20 -7.14 14.14
C VAL A 121 30.81 -7.98 15.26
N LYS A 122 30.79 -9.31 15.14
CA LYS A 122 31.40 -10.23 16.13
C LYS A 122 32.92 -10.15 16.19
N LYS A 123 33.59 -9.81 15.09
CA LYS A 123 35.06 -9.68 15.03
C LYS A 123 35.57 -8.30 15.42
N GLY A 124 34.72 -7.26 15.34
CA GLY A 124 35.07 -5.86 15.61
C GLY A 124 34.47 -5.28 16.90
N GLY A 125 33.91 -6.12 17.76
CA GLY A 125 33.51 -5.81 19.14
C GLY A 125 34.41 -6.58 20.10
#